data_AF-A0A7X9GLI9-F1
#
_entry.id   AF-A0A7X9GLI9-F1
#
_cell.length_a   1.000
_cell.length_b   1.000
_cell.length_c   1.000
_cell.angle_alpha   90.00
_cell.angle_beta   90.00
_cell.angle_gamma   90.00
#
_symmetry.space_group_name_H-M   'P 1'
#
loop_
_entity.id
_entity.type
_entity.pdbx_description
1 polymer ?
#
loop_
_entity_poly.entity_id
_entity_poly.type
_entity_poly.pdbx_seq_one_letter_code
_entity_poly.pdbx_strand_id
1 'polypeptide(L)'
;VSNNTRNYIISNEGSVKSFVDSHNLLAAEHEKLKAGSVSQSVNYDRKKLLQFFPDRTITDILSPKETDIADYEKMLNTAIAKFSGNKKMLRNLALELDKAIVNDSLEEKDFRDLISTIAPYTKEQIKFISKNIPNEQIGYLNYLTSAYRLEGVDLERFNLLKALLEGADNSMLLAGFDDKLSDIDFDYELPDMDFDDISEIDIC
;
A
#
# COMPACT_ATOMS: atom_id res chain seq x y z
N VAL A 1 -2.22 8.59 -14.76
CA VAL A 1 -2.43 9.51 -15.90
C VAL A 1 -1.82 8.86 -17.13
N SER A 2 -2.50 8.91 -18.28
CA SER A 2 -2.00 8.30 -19.52
C SER A 2 -0.87 9.14 -20.16
N ASN A 3 0.00 8.48 -20.93
CA ASN A 3 1.05 9.17 -21.71
C ASN A 3 0.46 10.18 -22.70
N ASN A 4 -0.70 9.87 -23.29
CA ASN A 4 -1.45 10.78 -24.16
C ASN A 4 -1.82 12.09 -23.45
N THR A 5 -2.34 12.01 -22.23
CA THR A 5 -2.67 13.19 -21.42
C THR A 5 -1.43 13.98 -21.04
N ARG A 6 -0.32 13.30 -20.67
CA ARG A 6 0.95 13.95 -20.36
C ARG A 6 1.49 14.72 -21.57
N ASN A 7 1.55 14.08 -22.74
CA ASN A 7 2.10 14.68 -23.95
C ASN A 7 1.26 15.87 -24.41
N TYR A 8 -0.07 15.78 -24.30
CA TYR A 8 -0.97 16.90 -24.59
C TYR A 8 -0.74 18.10 -23.66
N ILE A 9 -0.56 17.88 -22.36
CA ILE A 9 -0.31 18.97 -21.40
C ILE A 9 1.04 19.64 -21.71
N ILE A 10 2.07 18.86 -22.02
CA ILE A 10 3.42 19.38 -22.33
C ILE A 10 3.44 20.15 -23.66
N SER A 11 2.63 19.75 -24.64
CA SER A 11 2.62 20.40 -25.96
C SER A 11 2.06 21.82 -25.93
N ASN A 12 1.36 22.23 -24.86
CA ASN A 12 0.74 23.55 -24.71
C ASN A 12 -0.20 23.93 -25.86
N GLU A 13 -0.84 22.92 -26.46
CA GLU A 13 -1.73 23.12 -27.60
C GLU A 13 -3.13 23.49 -27.12
N GLY A 14 -3.79 24.40 -27.84
CA GLY A 14 -5.13 24.90 -27.44
C GLY A 14 -6.24 23.85 -27.53
N SER A 15 -6.00 22.70 -28.16
CA SER A 15 -6.95 21.59 -28.23
C SER A 15 -6.26 20.25 -28.45
N VAL A 16 -6.92 19.17 -28.02
CA VAL A 16 -6.45 17.79 -28.28
C VAL A 16 -6.28 17.51 -29.78
N LYS A 17 -7.15 18.11 -30.61
CA LYS A 17 -7.06 17.98 -32.07
C LYS A 17 -5.80 18.64 -32.61
N SER A 18 -5.52 19.89 -32.22
CA SER A 18 -4.29 20.60 -32.62
C SER A 18 -3.04 19.83 -32.22
N PHE A 19 -3.00 19.28 -31.00
CA PHE A 19 -1.91 18.43 -30.56
C PHE A 19 -1.71 17.19 -31.44
N VAL A 20 -2.78 16.47 -31.76
CA VAL A 20 -2.70 15.26 -32.59
C VAL A 20 -2.25 15.60 -34.01
N ASP A 21 -2.78 16.68 -34.58
CA ASP A 21 -2.42 17.14 -35.92
C ASP A 21 -0.94 17.54 -35.96
N SER A 22 -0.49 18.33 -34.98
CA SER A 22 0.91 18.77 -34.82
C SER A 22 1.88 17.58 -34.61
N HIS A 23 1.53 16.64 -33.73
CA HIS A 23 2.30 15.41 -33.49
C HIS A 23 2.41 14.55 -34.77
N ASN A 24 1.31 14.38 -35.51
CA ASN A 24 1.26 13.53 -36.69
C ASN A 24 1.97 14.12 -37.92
N LEU A 25 2.33 15.41 -37.91
CA LEU A 25 3.17 16.01 -38.96
C LEU A 25 4.61 15.48 -38.92
N LEU A 26 5.09 15.09 -37.73
CA LEU A 26 6.47 14.67 -37.49
C LEU A 26 6.60 13.16 -37.24
N ALA A 27 5.50 12.47 -36.95
CA ALA A 27 5.49 11.05 -36.59
C ALA A 27 5.46 10.10 -37.81
N ALA A 28 6.11 8.94 -37.67
CA ALA A 28 6.00 7.87 -38.66
C ALA A 28 4.57 7.27 -38.67
N GLU A 29 4.16 6.64 -39.77
CA GLU A 29 2.77 6.16 -39.95
C GLU A 29 2.25 5.25 -38.82
N HIS A 30 3.13 4.42 -38.25
CA HIS A 30 2.80 3.52 -37.15
C HIS A 30 2.76 4.19 -35.77
N GLU A 31 3.26 5.42 -35.66
CA GLU A 31 3.30 6.22 -34.44
C GLU A 31 2.20 7.30 -34.42
N LYS A 32 1.44 7.42 -35.53
CA LYS A 32 0.36 8.39 -35.64
C LYS A 32 -0.73 8.14 -34.61
N LEU A 33 -1.08 9.21 -33.91
CA LEU A 33 -2.12 9.20 -32.90
C LEU A 33 -3.49 9.39 -33.54
N LYS A 34 -4.50 8.73 -32.98
CA LYS A 34 -5.91 8.94 -33.35
C LYS A 34 -6.54 9.94 -32.39
N ALA A 35 -7.04 11.06 -32.91
CA ALA A 35 -7.60 12.15 -32.10
C ALA A 35 -8.72 11.70 -31.16
N GLY A 36 -9.58 10.77 -31.61
CA GLY A 36 -10.63 10.19 -30.77
C GLY A 36 -10.09 9.44 -29.55
N SER A 37 -9.02 8.65 -29.72
CA SER A 37 -8.39 7.87 -28.64
C SER A 37 -7.67 8.77 -27.63
N VAL A 38 -6.96 9.78 -28.11
CA VAL A 38 -6.30 10.79 -27.26
C VAL A 38 -7.36 11.57 -26.48
N SER A 39 -8.44 12.02 -27.13
CA SER A 39 -9.53 12.75 -26.49
C SER A 39 -10.22 11.92 -25.40
N GLN A 40 -10.45 10.63 -25.64
CA GLN A 40 -10.99 9.71 -24.65
C GLN A 40 -10.05 9.57 -23.44
N SER A 41 -8.75 9.41 -23.69
CA SER A 41 -7.72 9.30 -22.64
C SER A 41 -7.68 10.57 -21.77
N VAL A 42 -7.64 11.75 -22.40
CA VAL A 42 -7.64 13.06 -21.74
C VAL A 42 -8.92 13.27 -20.93
N ASN A 43 -10.09 12.98 -21.51
CA ASN A 43 -11.36 13.13 -20.82
C ASN A 43 -11.50 12.19 -19.62
N TYR A 44 -11.01 10.96 -19.74
CA TYR A 44 -11.01 10.00 -18.66
C TYR A 44 -10.11 10.43 -17.50
N ASP A 45 -8.87 10.85 -17.79
CA ASP A 45 -7.95 11.37 -16.79
C ASP A 45 -8.49 12.66 -16.14
N ARG A 46 -9.11 13.56 -16.92
CA ARG A 46 -9.78 14.76 -16.42
C ARG A 46 -10.91 14.41 -15.44
N LYS A 47 -11.83 13.52 -15.83
CA LYS A 47 -12.94 13.10 -14.96
C LYS A 47 -12.45 12.48 -13.67
N LYS A 48 -11.35 11.74 -13.70
CA LYS A 48 -10.72 11.18 -12.49
C LYS A 48 -10.17 12.25 -11.56
N LEU A 49 -9.48 13.26 -12.10
CA LEU A 49 -8.92 14.34 -11.29
C LEU A 49 -10.02 15.22 -10.70
N LEU A 50 -11.07 15.52 -11.45
CA LEU A 50 -12.23 16.30 -10.97
C LEU A 50 -13.00 15.64 -9.82
N GLN A 51 -12.78 14.36 -9.51
CA GLN A 51 -13.34 13.73 -8.32
C GLN A 51 -12.74 14.27 -7.01
N PHE A 52 -11.57 14.90 -7.08
CA PHE A 52 -10.83 15.40 -5.91
C PHE A 52 -11.01 16.90 -5.68
N PHE A 53 -11.39 17.63 -6.73
CA PHE A 53 -11.42 19.08 -6.72
C PHE A 53 -12.84 19.57 -6.97
N PRO A 54 -13.41 20.43 -6.10
CA PRO A 54 -14.67 21.10 -6.38
C PRO A 54 -14.65 21.87 -7.72
N ASP A 55 -15.80 22.00 -8.38
CA ASP A 55 -15.91 22.72 -9.67
C ASP A 55 -15.41 24.18 -9.60
N ARG A 56 -15.40 24.77 -8.41
CA ARG A 56 -14.97 26.15 -8.14
C ARG A 56 -13.51 26.28 -7.71
N THR A 57 -12.75 25.19 -7.66
CA THR A 57 -11.35 25.20 -7.19
C THR A 57 -10.49 26.28 -7.86
N ILE A 58 -10.53 26.37 -9.19
CA ILE A 58 -9.74 27.36 -9.93
C ILE A 58 -10.24 28.78 -9.64
N THR A 59 -11.55 28.99 -9.56
CA THR A 59 -12.11 30.32 -9.24
C THR A 59 -11.82 30.75 -7.81
N ASP A 60 -11.77 29.81 -6.88
CA ASP A 60 -11.50 30.06 -5.47
C ASP A 60 -10.01 30.38 -5.25
N ILE A 61 -9.11 29.67 -5.94
CA ILE A 61 -7.65 29.93 -5.92
C ILE A 61 -7.31 31.28 -6.57
N LEU A 62 -7.98 31.65 -7.66
CA LEU A 62 -7.75 32.92 -8.37
C LEU A 62 -8.45 34.12 -7.72
N SER A 63 -9.32 33.89 -6.73
CA SER A 63 -10.04 34.95 -6.03
C SER A 63 -9.09 35.69 -5.09
N PRO A 64 -9.11 37.04 -5.04
CA PRO A 64 -8.28 37.83 -4.13
C PRO A 64 -8.72 37.76 -2.65
N LYS A 65 -9.69 36.90 -2.31
CA LYS A 65 -10.03 36.63 -0.91
C LYS A 65 -8.97 35.72 -0.30
N GLU A 66 -8.80 35.78 1.02
CA GLU A 66 -7.96 34.85 1.78
C GLU A 66 -8.50 33.42 1.65
N THR A 67 -8.16 32.78 0.54
CA THR A 67 -8.41 31.37 0.30
C THR A 67 -7.32 30.59 1.03
N ASP A 68 -7.72 29.75 1.97
CA ASP A 68 -6.80 28.83 2.64
C ASP A 68 -6.30 27.80 1.62
N ILE A 69 -5.04 27.94 1.21
CA ILE A 69 -4.39 27.07 0.22
C ILE A 69 -4.14 25.66 0.81
N ALA A 70 -4.06 25.53 2.14
CA ALA A 70 -3.72 24.27 2.80
C ALA A 70 -4.74 23.16 2.50
N ASP A 71 -6.02 23.51 2.41
CA ASP A 71 -7.08 22.56 2.06
C ASP A 71 -6.91 22.01 0.63
N TYR A 72 -6.53 22.88 -0.32
CA TYR A 72 -6.28 22.47 -1.71
C TYR A 72 -4.97 21.68 -1.85
N GLU A 73 -3.95 21.99 -1.07
CA GLU A 73 -2.72 21.20 -0.97
C GLU A 73 -3.00 19.79 -0.44
N LYS A 74 -3.85 19.67 0.60
CA LYS A 74 -4.28 18.37 1.12
C LYS A 74 -5.06 17.57 0.08
N MET A 75 -5.96 18.21 -0.67
CA MET A 75 -6.67 17.58 -1.80
C MET A 75 -5.72 17.10 -2.89
N LEU A 76 -4.73 17.94 -3.25
CA LEU A 76 -3.71 17.61 -4.23
C LEU A 76 -2.84 16.44 -3.77
N ASN A 77 -2.36 16.47 -2.53
CA ASN A 77 -1.56 15.39 -1.93
C ASN A 77 -2.36 14.08 -1.87
N THR A 78 -3.66 14.14 -1.59
CA THR A 78 -4.55 12.96 -1.63
C THR A 78 -4.67 12.41 -3.06
N ALA A 79 -4.83 13.28 -4.06
CA ALA A 79 -4.87 12.87 -5.46
C ALA A 79 -3.52 12.27 -5.92
N ILE A 80 -2.39 12.86 -5.51
CA ILE A 80 -1.04 12.36 -5.76
C ILE A 80 -0.84 11.00 -5.09
N ALA A 81 -1.19 10.84 -3.82
CA ALA A 81 -1.11 9.54 -3.13
C ALA A 81 -1.95 8.47 -3.86
N LYS A 82 -3.16 8.82 -4.30
CA LYS A 82 -4.03 7.89 -5.03
C LYS A 82 -3.52 7.53 -6.42
N PHE A 83 -2.86 8.43 -7.15
CA PHE A 83 -2.51 8.20 -8.56
C PHE A 83 -1.01 8.09 -8.88
N SER A 84 -0.16 8.60 -8.01
CA SER A 84 1.30 8.70 -8.19
C SER A 84 2.11 7.92 -7.15
N GLY A 85 1.48 7.38 -6.10
CA GLY A 85 2.20 6.65 -5.06
C GLY A 85 2.94 5.41 -5.57
N ASN A 86 4.04 5.05 -4.90
CA ASN A 86 4.76 3.79 -5.03
C ASN A 86 3.91 2.60 -4.57
N LYS A 87 2.74 2.41 -5.18
CA LYS A 87 1.83 1.27 -4.97
C LYS A 87 2.50 -0.06 -5.28
N LYS A 88 3.65 -0.06 -5.96
CA LYS A 88 4.48 -1.25 -6.14
C LYS A 88 5.13 -1.69 -4.83
N MET A 89 5.58 -0.76 -3.99
CA MET A 89 6.17 -1.08 -2.69
C MET A 89 5.11 -1.65 -1.72
N LEU A 90 3.96 -0.96 -1.60
CA LEU A 90 2.87 -1.44 -0.72
C LEU A 90 2.27 -2.77 -1.18
N ARG A 91 2.47 -3.18 -2.44
CA ARG A 91 2.09 -4.53 -2.91
C ARG A 91 2.91 -5.65 -2.26
N ASN A 92 4.02 -5.33 -1.60
CA ASN A 92 4.83 -6.29 -0.84
C ASN A 92 4.31 -6.49 0.59
N LEU A 93 3.33 -5.70 1.04
CA LEU A 93 2.66 -5.89 2.31
C LEU A 93 1.44 -6.81 2.10
N ALA A 94 1.22 -7.74 3.02
CA ALA A 94 0.04 -8.61 3.04
C ALA A 94 -1.18 -7.93 3.69
N LEU A 95 -0.95 -6.92 4.55
CA LEU A 95 -2.02 -6.13 5.16
C LEU A 95 -2.69 -5.21 4.15
N GLU A 96 -4.02 -5.14 4.25
CA GLU A 96 -4.82 -4.13 3.57
C GLU A 96 -4.90 -2.86 4.43
N LEU A 97 -4.22 -1.81 3.99
CA LEU A 97 -4.26 -0.50 4.65
C LEU A 97 -5.26 0.42 3.94
N ASP A 98 -5.94 1.27 4.72
CA ASP A 98 -6.79 2.33 4.17
C ASP A 98 -5.92 3.35 3.41
N LYS A 99 -6.27 3.59 2.14
CA LYS A 99 -5.52 4.46 1.22
C LYS A 99 -6.04 5.89 1.23
N ALA A 100 -7.14 6.17 1.94
CA ALA A 100 -7.70 7.50 2.08
C ALA A 100 -7.00 8.31 3.17
N ILE A 101 -6.34 7.64 4.12
CA ILE A 101 -5.65 8.28 5.24
C ILE A 101 -4.26 8.72 4.77
N VAL A 102 -3.99 10.01 4.88
CA VAL A 102 -2.70 10.62 4.56
C VAL A 102 -2.31 11.55 5.69
N ASN A 103 -1.09 11.42 6.16
CA ASN A 103 -0.46 12.31 7.12
C ASN A 103 0.91 12.71 6.58
N ASP A 104 1.26 13.99 6.68
CA ASP A 104 2.51 14.56 6.17
C ASP A 104 3.64 14.55 7.22
N SER A 105 3.29 14.26 8.48
CA SER A 105 4.23 14.26 9.59
C SER A 105 3.90 13.13 10.57
N LEU A 106 4.95 12.48 11.06
CA LEU A 106 4.86 11.43 12.07
C LEU A 106 6.06 11.57 13.01
N GLU A 107 5.86 11.48 14.32
CA GLU A 107 6.97 11.50 15.26
C GLU A 107 7.87 10.26 15.05
N GLU A 108 9.17 10.41 15.31
CA GLU A 108 10.15 9.32 15.11
C GLU A 108 9.77 8.05 15.89
N LYS A 109 9.20 8.21 17.09
CA LYS A 109 8.70 7.09 17.90
C LYS A 109 7.56 6.36 17.19
N ASP A 110 6.55 7.09 16.73
CA ASP A 110 5.39 6.52 16.05
C ASP A 110 5.77 5.91 14.70
N PHE A 111 6.79 6.47 14.03
CA PHE A 111 7.34 5.89 12.81
C PHE A 111 8.01 4.54 13.08
N ARG A 112 8.78 4.40 14.16
CA ARG A 112 9.36 3.11 14.57
C ARG A 112 8.28 2.10 14.93
N ASP A 113 7.24 2.53 15.64
CA ASP A 113 6.10 1.68 15.98
C ASP A 113 5.37 1.19 14.71
N LEU A 114 5.21 2.06 13.71
CA LEU A 114 4.68 1.68 12.40
C LEU A 114 5.53 0.59 11.74
N ILE A 115 6.86 0.75 11.69
CA ILE A 115 7.78 -0.24 11.10
C ILE A 115 7.65 -1.59 11.81
N SER A 116 7.72 -1.60 13.14
CA SER A 116 7.56 -2.82 13.95
C SER A 116 6.21 -3.50 13.73
N THR A 117 5.14 -2.71 13.53
CA THR A 117 3.80 -3.22 13.27
C THR A 117 3.68 -3.88 11.90
N ILE A 118 4.27 -3.29 10.84
CA ILE A 118 4.10 -3.81 9.47
C ILE A 118 5.13 -4.87 9.08
N ALA A 119 6.31 -4.88 9.70
CA ALA A 119 7.43 -5.76 9.34
C ALA A 119 7.06 -7.26 9.28
N PRO A 120 6.30 -7.82 10.25
CA PRO A 120 5.89 -9.22 10.23
C PRO A 120 5.01 -9.60 9.02
N TYR A 121 4.32 -8.62 8.46
CA TYR A 121 3.35 -8.82 7.38
C TYR A 121 3.90 -8.53 5.99
N THR A 122 5.21 -8.32 5.87
CA THR A 122 5.85 -8.26 4.56
C THR A 122 5.83 -9.65 3.92
N LYS A 123 5.58 -9.72 2.61
CA LYS A 123 5.50 -10.99 1.88
C LYS A 123 6.78 -11.82 1.99
N GLU A 124 7.94 -11.16 2.03
CA GLU A 124 9.22 -11.84 2.17
C GLU A 124 9.38 -12.42 3.58
N GLN A 125 8.98 -11.70 4.63
CA GLN A 125 8.98 -12.22 5.99
C GLN A 125 8.01 -13.40 6.15
N ILE A 126 6.79 -13.29 5.61
CA ILE A 126 5.81 -14.39 5.61
C ILE A 126 6.39 -15.63 4.91
N LYS A 127 7.05 -15.44 3.77
CA LYS A 127 7.70 -16.51 3.01
C LYS A 127 8.89 -17.11 3.77
N PHE A 128 9.68 -16.29 4.46
CA PHE A 128 10.75 -16.75 5.33
C PHE A 128 10.19 -17.62 6.46
N ILE A 129 9.20 -17.12 7.20
CA ILE A 129 8.55 -17.86 8.29
C ILE A 129 7.97 -19.17 7.75
N SER A 130 7.21 -19.12 6.65
CA SER A 130 6.60 -20.32 6.05
C SER A 130 7.60 -21.40 5.65
N LYS A 131 8.86 -21.06 5.35
CA LYS A 131 9.91 -22.02 5.01
C LYS A 131 10.66 -22.55 6.23
N ASN A 132 10.64 -21.83 7.33
CA ASN A 132 11.42 -22.14 8.54
C ASN A 132 10.59 -22.75 9.66
N ILE A 133 9.25 -22.86 9.53
CA ILE A 133 8.43 -23.62 10.48
C ILE A 133 8.79 -25.11 10.36
N PRO A 134 9.17 -25.80 11.46
CA PRO A 134 9.44 -27.22 11.46
C PRO A 134 8.25 -28.06 10.95
N ASN A 135 8.55 -29.08 10.15
CA ASN A 135 7.54 -29.99 9.58
C ASN A 135 6.65 -30.65 10.65
N GLU A 136 7.19 -30.93 11.83
CA GLU A 136 6.44 -31.50 12.96
C GLU A 136 5.33 -30.56 13.43
N GLN A 137 5.61 -29.25 13.50
CA GLN A 137 4.63 -28.24 13.91
C GLN A 137 3.53 -28.08 12.87
N ILE A 138 3.89 -28.06 11.58
CA ILE A 138 2.92 -28.04 10.46
C ILE A 138 2.07 -29.31 10.47
N GLY A 139 2.70 -30.47 10.68
CA GLY A 139 2.01 -31.76 10.77
C GLY A 139 1.01 -31.80 11.92
N TYR A 140 1.39 -31.30 13.09
CA TYR A 140 0.51 -31.23 14.25
C TYR A 140 -0.65 -30.23 14.05
N LEU A 141 -0.38 -29.07 13.44
CA LEU A 141 -1.42 -28.12 13.05
C LEU A 141 -2.45 -28.75 12.09
N ASN A 142 -1.96 -29.49 11.08
CA ASN A 142 -2.82 -30.20 10.14
C ASN A 142 -3.63 -31.31 10.84
N TYR A 143 -3.04 -32.02 11.80
CA TYR A 143 -3.76 -32.99 12.62
C TYR A 143 -4.90 -32.32 13.40
N LEU A 144 -4.61 -31.24 14.13
CA LEU A 144 -5.61 -30.51 14.92
C LEU A 144 -6.77 -30.00 14.05
N THR A 145 -6.50 -29.56 12.82
CA THR A 145 -7.53 -29.00 11.94
C THR A 145 -8.32 -30.05 11.14
N SER A 146 -7.83 -31.28 11.04
CA SER A 146 -8.45 -32.34 10.20
C SER A 146 -8.97 -33.55 10.98
N ALA A 147 -8.62 -33.69 12.26
CA ALA A 147 -9.06 -34.82 13.07
C ALA A 147 -10.59 -34.83 13.25
N TYR A 148 -11.19 -36.01 13.07
CA TYR A 148 -12.64 -36.21 13.21
C TYR A 148 -13.13 -36.03 14.66
N ARG A 149 -12.28 -36.37 15.64
CA ARG A 149 -12.54 -36.16 17.07
C ARG A 149 -11.22 -35.81 17.76
N LEU A 150 -11.23 -34.69 18.47
CA LEU A 150 -10.17 -34.27 19.37
C LEU A 150 -10.67 -34.42 20.80
N GLU A 151 -9.80 -34.90 21.68
CA GLU A 151 -10.11 -35.11 23.11
C GLU A 151 -8.95 -34.62 23.97
N GLY A 152 -9.24 -34.29 25.23
CA GLY A 152 -8.24 -33.83 26.19
C GLY A 152 -7.45 -32.61 25.71
N VAL A 153 -6.12 -32.70 25.79
CA VAL A 153 -5.19 -31.59 25.52
C VAL A 153 -5.25 -31.12 24.06
N ASP A 154 -5.50 -32.01 23.11
CA ASP A 154 -5.56 -31.63 21.69
C ASP A 154 -6.79 -30.78 21.39
N LEU A 155 -7.92 -31.05 22.08
CA LEU A 155 -9.12 -30.22 21.99
C LEU A 155 -8.88 -28.81 22.57
N GLU A 156 -8.18 -28.72 23.70
CA GLU A 156 -7.83 -27.43 24.31
C GLU A 156 -6.93 -26.60 23.37
N ARG A 157 -5.91 -27.22 22.78
CA ARG A 157 -5.00 -26.57 21.82
C ARG A 157 -5.72 -26.13 20.55
N PHE A 158 -6.62 -26.95 20.04
CA PHE A 158 -7.46 -26.58 18.90
C PHE A 158 -8.36 -25.38 19.22
N ASN A 159 -8.99 -25.35 20.39
CA ASN A 159 -9.84 -24.23 20.81
C ASN A 159 -9.03 -22.93 20.94
N LEU A 160 -7.81 -22.99 21.46
CA LEU A 160 -6.91 -21.84 21.52
C LEU A 160 -6.55 -21.33 20.11
N LEU A 161 -6.15 -22.24 19.23
CA LEU A 161 -5.82 -21.90 17.84
C LEU A 161 -7.02 -21.29 17.11
N LYS A 162 -8.21 -21.87 17.31
CA LYS A 162 -9.45 -21.37 16.73
C LYS A 162 -9.76 -19.96 17.23
N ALA A 163 -9.65 -19.71 18.54
CA ALA A 163 -9.86 -18.38 19.11
C ALA A 163 -8.88 -17.34 18.54
N LEU A 164 -7.61 -17.73 18.37
CA LEU A 164 -6.58 -16.88 17.77
C LEU A 164 -6.90 -16.54 16.30
N LEU A 165 -7.28 -17.53 15.49
CA LEU A 165 -7.47 -17.37 14.05
C LEU A 165 -8.83 -16.75 13.67
N GLU A 166 -9.87 -17.03 14.45
CA GLU A 166 -11.22 -16.49 14.21
C GLU A 166 -11.44 -15.13 14.90
N GLY A 167 -10.48 -14.65 15.68
CA GLY A 167 -10.52 -13.33 16.32
C GLY A 167 -11.52 -13.22 17.46
N ALA A 168 -11.74 -14.31 18.22
CA ALA A 168 -12.51 -14.23 19.46
C ALA A 168 -11.74 -13.41 20.51
N ASP A 169 -12.46 -12.68 21.37
CA ASP A 169 -11.87 -11.81 22.41
C ASP A 169 -10.97 -12.63 23.35
N ASN A 170 -9.65 -12.49 23.22
CA ASN A 170 -8.64 -13.37 23.82
C ASN A 170 -8.19 -12.96 25.24
N SER A 171 -8.85 -11.98 25.86
CA SER A 171 -8.45 -11.43 27.17
C SER A 171 -8.57 -12.44 28.32
N MET A 172 -9.38 -13.49 28.19
CA MET A 172 -9.57 -14.52 29.24
C MET A 172 -8.72 -15.79 29.06
N LEU A 173 -8.26 -16.11 27.85
CA LEU A 173 -7.51 -17.35 27.58
C LEU A 173 -5.99 -17.21 27.76
N LEU A 174 -5.45 -16.00 27.53
CA LEU A 174 -4.02 -15.73 27.67
C LEU A 174 -3.56 -15.53 29.12
N ALA A 175 -4.46 -15.17 30.03
CA ALA A 175 -4.15 -15.00 31.46
C ALA A 175 -3.72 -16.30 32.16
N GLY A 176 -4.00 -17.47 31.58
CA GLY A 176 -3.51 -18.77 32.08
C GLY A 176 -2.14 -19.21 31.51
N PHE A 177 -1.58 -18.45 30.56
CA PHE A 177 -0.33 -18.77 29.86
C PHE A 177 0.87 -17.93 30.33
N ASP A 178 0.64 -16.76 30.93
CA ASP A 178 1.72 -15.88 31.44
C ASP A 178 2.62 -16.57 32.48
N ASP A 179 2.06 -17.47 33.30
CA ASP A 179 2.81 -18.22 34.33
C ASP A 179 3.80 -19.26 33.77
N LYS A 180 3.83 -19.51 32.45
CA LYS A 180 4.72 -20.50 31.80
C LYS A 180 5.60 -19.94 30.70
N LEU A 181 5.41 -18.67 30.32
CA LEU A 181 6.20 -18.01 29.28
C LEU A 181 7.39 -17.22 29.85
N SER A 182 7.41 -16.97 31.17
CA SER A 182 8.53 -16.33 31.87
C SER A 182 9.84 -17.11 31.84
N ASP A 183 9.81 -18.39 31.45
CA ASP A 183 10.97 -19.29 31.42
C ASP A 183 11.56 -19.45 30.01
N ILE A 184 11.00 -18.79 29.00
CA ILE A 184 11.54 -18.82 27.63
C ILE A 184 12.45 -17.60 27.45
N ASP A 185 13.75 -17.80 27.69
CA ASP A 185 14.80 -16.87 27.24
C ASP A 185 14.77 -16.79 25.71
N PHE A 186 14.16 -15.74 25.18
CA PHE A 186 14.31 -15.34 23.78
C PHE A 186 15.60 -14.53 23.64
N ASP A 187 16.75 -15.19 23.81
CA ASP A 187 18.05 -14.69 23.34
C ASP A 187 18.09 -14.78 21.82
N TYR A 188 17.30 -13.92 21.16
CA TYR A 188 17.34 -13.76 19.72
C TYR A 188 18.30 -12.62 19.41
N GLU A 189 19.58 -12.95 19.27
CA GLU A 189 20.55 -12.05 18.64
C GLU A 189 20.07 -11.76 17.22
N LEU A 190 19.61 -10.53 16.99
CA LEU A 190 19.36 -10.04 15.64
C LEU A 190 20.70 -10.07 14.90
N PRO A 191 20.79 -10.70 13.71
CA PRO A 191 22.00 -10.60 12.92
C PRO A 191 22.24 -9.12 12.61
N ASP A 192 23.46 -8.64 12.86
CA ASP A 192 23.93 -7.32 12.48
C ASP A 192 23.68 -7.14 10.98
N MET A 193 22.62 -6.42 10.63
CA MET A 193 22.36 -6.02 9.26
C MET A 193 23.26 -4.82 8.98
N ASP A 194 24.36 -5.05 8.29
CA ASP A 194 25.18 -3.99 7.73
C ASP A 194 24.33 -3.17 6.73
N PHE A 195 24.01 -1.94 7.11
CA PHE A 195 23.19 -1.01 6.31
C PHE A 195 23.98 -0.27 5.20
N ASP A 196 25.25 -0.64 4.98
CA ASP A 196 26.14 0.07 4.06
C ASP A 196 25.91 -0.26 2.57
N ASP A 197 25.04 -1.22 2.23
CA ASP A 197 24.81 -1.66 0.83
C ASP A 197 23.63 -0.97 0.12
N ILE A 198 23.02 0.08 0.68
CA ILE A 198 21.87 0.78 0.05
C ILE A 198 22.33 1.99 -0.81
N SER A 199 23.62 2.12 -1.13
CA SER A 199 24.12 3.25 -1.95
C SER A 199 23.98 3.06 -3.47
N GLU A 200 23.42 1.95 -3.96
CA GLU A 200 23.22 1.73 -5.41
C GLU A 200 21.77 1.34 -5.72
N ILE A 201 20.84 2.27 -5.47
CA ILE A 201 19.57 2.27 -6.23
C ILE A 201 19.73 3.32 -7.31
N ASP A 202 20.21 2.86 -8.47
CA ASP A 202 20.12 3.59 -9.73
C ASP A 202 18.65 3.91 -10.00
N ILE A 203 18.30 5.18 -9.88
CA ILE A 203 17.03 5.72 -10.35
C ILE A 203 17.15 5.87 -11.86
N CYS A 204 16.70 4.85 -12.60
CA CYS A 204 16.40 4.93 -14.03
C CYS A 204 14.89 4.73 -14.27
#